data_AF-A0A3C1BLB3-F1
#
_entry.id   AF-A0A3C1BLB3-F1
#
_cell.length_a   1.000
_cell.length_b   1.000
_cell.length_c   1.000
_cell.angle_alpha   90.00
_cell.angle_beta   90.00
_cell.angle_gamma   90.00
#
_symmetry.space_group_name_H-M   'P 1'
#
loop_
_entity.id
_entity.type
_entity.pdbx_description
1 polymer ?
#
loop_
_entity_poly.entity_id
_entity_poly.type
_entity_poly.pdbx_seq_one_letter_code
_entity_poly.pdbx_strand_id
1 'polypeptide(L)'
;MREQAEFDVIIYGATGFTGRLVAEYMENQYGRAVNWAMAGRSAEKLAAVRDEIGASADTPLVVADANDPQSVRDMVSRGKVICTTVGPYQLYGNDIVAACAELGTDYVDLSGEPGWMHDMIGAYNEQAAKSGARIVHSCGFDSIPFDLGVYYLQTAAQEKFGKPFARARGRVRAGVRA
;
A
#
# COMPACT_ATOMS: atom_id res chain seq x y z
N MET A 1 6.05 9.15 -11.76
CA MET A 1 5.09 9.47 -10.69
C MET A 1 4.25 10.61 -11.18
N ARG A 2 2.92 10.50 -11.10
CA ARG A 2 2.02 11.53 -11.59
C ARG A 2 2.27 12.86 -10.86
N GLU A 3 2.57 13.92 -11.61
CA GLU A 3 2.94 15.22 -11.01
C GLU A 3 1.72 16.04 -10.58
N GLN A 4 0.59 15.88 -11.28
CA GLN A 4 -0.67 16.59 -11.02
C GLN A 4 -1.73 15.61 -10.49
N ALA A 5 -1.75 15.45 -9.16
CA ALA A 5 -2.83 14.79 -8.43
C ALA A 5 -3.17 15.63 -7.19
N GLU A 6 -4.39 15.50 -6.68
CA GLU A 6 -4.86 16.24 -5.52
C GLU A 6 -4.12 15.86 -4.23
N PHE A 7 -3.74 14.59 -4.09
CA PHE A 7 -3.03 14.05 -2.93
C PHE A 7 -1.75 13.33 -3.33
N ASP A 8 -0.70 13.46 -2.52
CA ASP A 8 0.51 12.66 -2.64
C ASP A 8 0.23 11.19 -2.28
N VAL A 9 -0.53 10.97 -1.20
CA VAL A 9 -0.88 9.63 -0.70
C VAL A 9 -2.34 9.57 -0.28
N ILE A 10 -3.06 8.55 -0.74
CA ILE A 10 -4.38 8.20 -0.19
C ILE A 10 -4.24 6.88 0.57
N ILE A 11 -4.61 6.87 1.85
CA ILE A 11 -4.65 5.66 2.68
C ILE A 11 -6.05 5.06 2.56
N TYR A 12 -6.21 4.06 1.69
CA TYR A 12 -7.49 3.40 1.46
C TYR A 12 -7.69 2.23 2.42
N GLY A 13 -8.82 2.22 3.14
CA GLY A 13 -9.06 1.29 4.24
C GLY A 13 -8.70 1.86 5.61
N ALA A 14 -8.62 3.19 5.73
CA ALA A 14 -8.22 3.90 6.96
C ALA A 14 -9.09 3.57 8.18
N THR A 15 -10.33 3.11 7.98
CA THR A 15 -11.23 2.70 9.08
C THR A 15 -11.00 1.26 9.54
N GLY A 16 -10.13 0.49 8.87
CA GLY A 16 -9.74 -0.86 9.27
C GLY A 16 -8.64 -0.85 10.33
N PHE A 17 -8.36 -2.01 10.92
CA PHE A 17 -7.34 -2.11 11.97
C PHE A 17 -5.96 -1.62 11.50
N THR A 18 -5.42 -2.19 10.42
CA THR A 18 -4.12 -1.80 9.87
C THR A 18 -4.15 -0.39 9.29
N GLY A 19 -5.20 -0.03 8.55
CA GLY A 19 -5.32 1.29 7.94
C GLY A 19 -5.32 2.42 8.97
N ARG A 20 -5.92 2.21 10.15
CA ARG A 20 -5.85 3.16 11.27
C ARG A 20 -4.42 3.37 11.75
N LEU A 21 -3.65 2.29 11.94
CA LEU A 21 -2.23 2.38 12.35
C LEU A 21 -1.38 3.11 11.31
N VAL A 22 -1.65 2.89 10.02
CA VAL A 22 -0.96 3.60 8.92
C VAL A 22 -1.32 5.09 8.93
N ALA A 23 -2.59 5.44 9.15
CA ALA A 23 -3.03 6.83 9.24
C ALA A 23 -2.45 7.54 10.48
N GLU A 24 -2.44 6.88 11.63
CA GLU A 24 -1.81 7.38 12.86
C GLU A 24 -0.31 7.61 12.67
N TYR A 25 0.39 6.68 12.00
CA TYR A 25 1.80 6.87 11.66
C TYR A 25 2.00 8.05 10.71
N MET A 26 1.16 8.18 9.69
CA MET A 26 1.23 9.28 8.72
C MET A 26 1.08 10.64 9.41
N GLU A 27 0.09 10.78 10.29
CA GLU A 27 -0.09 12.01 11.07
C GLU A 27 1.11 12.29 11.97
N ASN A 28 1.53 11.32 12.77
CA ASN A 28 2.58 11.51 13.77
C ASN A 28 3.96 11.80 13.17
N GLN A 29 4.27 11.23 12.01
CA GLN A 29 5.58 11.39 11.37
C GLN A 29 5.64 12.52 10.35
N TYR A 30 4.56 12.72 9.61
CA TYR A 30 4.55 13.67 8.49
C TYR A 30 3.55 14.80 8.70
N GLY A 31 2.42 14.55 9.35
CA GLY A 31 1.36 15.53 9.56
C GLY A 31 0.99 16.22 8.26
N ARG A 32 1.30 17.53 8.15
CA ARG A 32 1.04 18.36 6.97
C ARG A 32 2.21 18.49 5.98
N ALA A 33 3.36 17.88 6.27
CA ALA A 33 4.52 17.87 5.35
C ALA A 33 4.26 17.03 4.09
N VAL A 34 3.29 16.12 4.16
CA VAL A 34 2.78 15.33 3.03
C VAL A 34 1.32 15.70 2.84
N ASN A 35 0.88 15.88 1.59
CA ASN A 35 -0.54 16.12 1.32
C ASN A 35 -1.27 14.78 1.17
N TRP A 36 -1.82 14.26 2.26
CA TRP A 36 -2.44 12.94 2.31
C TRP A 36 -3.93 12.99 2.64
N ALA A 37 -4.65 11.90 2.33
CA ALA A 37 -6.06 11.73 2.64
C ALA A 37 -6.37 10.34 3.22
N MET A 38 -7.40 10.28 4.07
CA MET A 38 -7.97 9.02 4.57
C MET A 38 -9.12 8.59 3.68
N ALA A 39 -9.13 7.34 3.23
CA ALA A 39 -10.19 6.82 2.38
C ALA A 39 -10.84 5.53 2.90
N GLY A 40 -12.13 5.39 2.62
CA GLY A 40 -12.95 4.26 3.04
C GLY A 40 -14.43 4.45 2.68
N ARG A 41 -15.25 3.45 2.93
CA ARG A 41 -16.66 3.44 2.48
C ARG A 41 -17.64 4.30 3.27
N SER A 42 -17.25 4.80 4.44
CA SER A 42 -18.16 5.52 5.35
C SER A 42 -17.51 6.81 5.85
N ALA A 43 -18.06 7.95 5.44
CA ALA A 43 -17.61 9.28 5.86
C ALA A 43 -17.64 9.45 7.38
N GLU A 44 -18.70 8.95 8.04
CA GLU A 44 -18.86 9.00 9.49
C GLU A 44 -17.75 8.22 10.21
N LYS A 45 -17.46 6.99 9.77
CA LYS A 45 -16.37 6.20 10.37
C LYS A 45 -15.00 6.79 10.10
N LEU A 46 -14.80 7.39 8.93
CA LEU A 46 -13.56 8.08 8.61
C LEU A 46 -13.34 9.27 9.55
N ALA A 47 -14.37 10.10 9.78
CA ALA A 47 -14.30 11.21 10.71
C ALA A 47 -14.03 10.73 12.15
N ALA A 48 -14.75 9.70 12.61
CA ALA A 48 -14.54 9.14 13.94
C ALA A 48 -13.11 8.62 14.14
N VAL A 49 -12.55 7.90 13.15
CA VAL A 49 -11.17 7.40 13.24
C VAL A 49 -10.16 8.54 13.19
N ARG A 50 -10.35 9.54 12.32
CA ARG A 50 -9.49 10.73 12.27
C ARG A 50 -9.40 11.41 13.64
N ASP A 51 -10.55 11.58 14.29
CA ASP A 51 -10.63 12.20 15.61
C ASP A 51 -10.01 11.29 16.70
N GLU A 52 -10.21 9.97 16.63
CA GLU A 52 -9.60 8.98 17.54
C GLU A 52 -8.08 8.98 17.49
N ILE A 53 -7.48 9.06 16.29
CA ILE A 53 -6.02 9.10 16.12
C ILE A 53 -5.41 10.49 16.33
N GLY A 54 -6.24 11.50 16.64
CA GLY A 54 -5.79 12.87 16.86
C GLY A 54 -5.29 13.59 15.60
N ALA A 55 -5.67 13.13 14.41
CA ALA A 55 -5.30 13.80 13.17
C ALA A 55 -6.04 15.14 13.02
N SER A 56 -5.39 16.10 12.35
CA SER A 56 -5.97 17.41 12.08
C SER A 56 -7.40 17.31 11.53
N ALA A 57 -8.32 18.14 12.03
CA ALA A 57 -9.71 18.18 11.56
C ALA A 57 -9.83 18.46 10.04
N ASP A 58 -8.84 19.14 9.48
CA ASP A 58 -8.73 19.46 8.05
C ASP A 58 -8.04 18.34 7.24
N THR A 59 -7.82 17.17 7.84
CA THR A 59 -7.36 15.98 7.11
C THR A 59 -8.46 15.53 6.15
N PRO A 60 -8.20 15.54 4.83
CA PRO A 60 -9.20 15.21 3.83
C PRO A 60 -9.70 13.77 3.95
N LEU A 61 -11.01 13.60 3.80
CA LEU A 61 -11.68 12.30 3.81
C LEU A 61 -12.22 12.01 2.41
N VAL A 62 -11.91 10.83 1.87
CA VAL A 62 -12.35 10.38 0.54
C VAL A 62 -13.24 9.15 0.69
N VAL A 63 -14.49 9.25 0.26
CA VAL A 63 -15.41 8.11 0.26
C VAL A 63 -15.18 7.27 -0.99
N ALA A 64 -14.90 5.98 -0.80
CA ALA A 64 -14.78 4.99 -1.87
C ALA A 64 -15.21 3.61 -1.38
N ASP A 65 -16.06 2.93 -2.15
CA ASP A 65 -16.54 1.58 -1.87
C ASP A 65 -15.92 0.60 -2.88
N ALA A 66 -15.27 -0.45 -2.39
CA ALA A 66 -14.64 -1.45 -3.24
C ALA A 66 -15.66 -2.25 -4.09
N ASN A 67 -16.95 -2.18 -3.76
CA ASN A 67 -18.02 -2.78 -4.56
C ASN A 67 -18.58 -1.83 -5.64
N ASP A 68 -18.08 -0.60 -5.70
CA ASP A 68 -18.43 0.39 -6.72
C ASP A 68 -17.14 0.79 -7.49
N PRO A 69 -16.88 0.16 -8.66
CA PRO A 69 -15.69 0.42 -9.46
C PRO A 69 -15.52 1.90 -9.85
N GLN A 70 -16.61 2.65 -10.02
CA GLN A 70 -16.52 4.06 -10.36
C GLN A 70 -16.00 4.85 -9.16
N SER A 71 -16.49 4.57 -7.95
CA SER A 71 -15.99 5.22 -6.74
C SER A 71 -14.50 4.95 -6.48
N VAL A 72 -14.04 3.72 -6.77
CA VAL A 72 -12.62 3.34 -6.69
C VAL A 72 -11.81 4.14 -7.70
N ARG A 73 -12.28 4.19 -8.96
CA ARG A 73 -11.61 4.94 -10.01
C ARG A 73 -11.50 6.42 -9.69
N ASP A 74 -12.56 7.03 -9.18
CA ASP A 74 -12.60 8.43 -8.79
C ASP A 74 -11.57 8.73 -7.69
N MET A 75 -11.46 7.86 -6.67
CA MET A 75 -10.43 7.95 -5.63
C MET A 75 -9.02 7.80 -6.23
N VAL A 76 -8.77 6.78 -7.05
CA VAL A 76 -7.47 6.52 -7.68
C VAL A 76 -7.01 7.72 -8.52
N SER A 77 -7.95 8.39 -9.19
CA SER A 77 -7.65 9.56 -10.02
C SER A 77 -7.13 10.77 -9.23
N ARG A 78 -7.34 10.80 -7.90
CA ARG A 78 -6.98 11.93 -7.03
C ARG A 78 -5.64 11.76 -6.32
N GLY A 79 -5.06 10.55 -6.30
CA GLY A 79 -3.78 10.27 -5.64
C GLY A 79 -2.61 10.14 -6.59
N LYS A 80 -1.39 10.44 -6.13
CA LYS A 80 -0.15 9.98 -6.78
C LYS A 80 0.15 8.53 -6.41
N VAL A 81 -0.13 8.16 -5.16
CA VAL A 81 -0.03 6.78 -4.64
C VAL A 81 -1.31 6.43 -3.89
N ILE A 82 -1.81 5.22 -4.11
CA ILE A 82 -2.82 4.60 -3.25
C ILE A 82 -2.15 3.55 -2.38
N CYS A 83 -2.17 3.79 -1.06
CA CYS A 83 -1.78 2.82 -0.04
C CYS A 83 -3.03 2.13 0.47
N THR A 84 -3.29 0.91 -0.02
CA THR A 84 -4.51 0.18 0.35
C THR A 84 -4.23 -0.84 1.44
N THR A 85 -5.15 -0.90 2.40
CA THR A 85 -5.26 -1.94 3.43
C THR A 85 -6.60 -2.68 3.33
N VAL A 86 -7.28 -2.60 2.18
CA VAL A 86 -8.61 -3.18 1.96
C VAL A 86 -8.48 -4.60 1.42
N GLY A 87 -8.58 -5.58 2.33
CA GLY A 87 -8.68 -7.00 2.01
C GLY A 87 -10.06 -7.59 2.35
N PRO A 88 -10.33 -8.86 1.95
CA PRO A 88 -9.47 -9.74 1.17
C PRO A 88 -9.25 -9.25 -0.27
N TYR A 89 -8.01 -9.33 -0.77
CA TYR A 89 -7.63 -8.69 -2.04
C TYR A 89 -8.18 -9.42 -3.26
N GLN A 90 -8.35 -10.74 -3.17
CA GLN A 90 -9.08 -11.54 -4.15
C GLN A 90 -10.52 -11.06 -4.41
N LEU A 91 -11.13 -10.37 -3.45
CA LEU A 91 -12.49 -9.85 -3.57
C LEU A 91 -12.52 -8.37 -3.96
N TYR A 92 -11.63 -7.56 -3.38
CA TYR A 92 -11.70 -6.09 -3.45
C TYR A 92 -10.51 -5.43 -4.15
N GLY A 93 -9.49 -6.21 -4.51
CA GLY A 93 -8.21 -5.71 -5.03
C GLY A 93 -8.17 -5.54 -6.54
N ASN A 94 -9.03 -6.23 -7.29
CA ASN A 94 -8.96 -6.24 -8.76
C ASN A 94 -9.15 -4.84 -9.36
N ASP A 95 -10.23 -4.16 -8.98
CA ASP A 95 -10.62 -2.88 -9.60
C ASP A 95 -9.63 -1.76 -9.26
N ILE A 96 -9.06 -1.77 -8.06
CA ILE A 96 -8.07 -0.77 -7.67
C ILE A 96 -6.73 -0.97 -8.40
N VAL A 97 -6.27 -2.21 -8.59
CA VAL A 97 -5.07 -2.49 -9.38
C VAL A 97 -5.31 -2.10 -10.84
N ALA A 98 -6.45 -2.47 -11.41
CA ALA A 98 -6.83 -2.12 -12.77
C ALA A 98 -6.86 -0.60 -12.98
N ALA A 99 -7.53 0.13 -12.07
CA ALA A 99 -7.60 1.58 -12.14
C ALA A 99 -6.23 2.26 -11.98
N CYS A 100 -5.39 1.78 -11.05
CA CYS A 100 -4.03 2.31 -10.88
C CYS A 100 -3.19 2.08 -12.13
N ALA A 101 -3.20 0.86 -12.68
CA ALA A 101 -2.49 0.51 -13.90
C ALA A 101 -2.95 1.33 -15.10
N GLU A 102 -4.25 1.61 -15.23
CA GLU A 102 -4.79 2.42 -16.32
C GLU A 102 -4.46 3.91 -16.18
N LEU A 103 -4.64 4.47 -14.97
CA LEU A 103 -4.53 5.90 -14.73
C LEU A 103 -3.08 6.38 -14.49
N GLY A 104 -2.12 5.46 -14.40
CA GLY A 104 -0.73 5.82 -14.10
C GLY A 104 -0.52 6.18 -12.62
N THR A 105 -1.41 5.74 -11.73
CA THR A 105 -1.34 5.99 -10.29
C THR A 105 -0.55 4.86 -9.63
N ASP A 106 0.39 5.19 -8.76
CA ASP A 106 1.16 4.19 -8.03
C ASP A 106 0.30 3.48 -6.98
N TYR A 107 0.63 2.24 -6.70
CA TYR A 107 -0.13 1.35 -5.82
C TYR A 107 0.81 0.61 -4.88
N VAL A 108 0.42 0.58 -3.60
CA VAL A 108 1.05 -0.29 -2.60
C VAL A 108 -0.02 -0.98 -1.74
N ASP A 109 0.22 -2.25 -1.41
CA ASP A 109 -0.65 -3.02 -0.51
C ASP A 109 0.16 -3.82 0.53
N LEU A 110 -0.54 -4.52 1.42
CA LEU A 110 0.06 -5.52 2.33
C LEU A 110 -0.48 -6.94 2.08
N SER A 111 -0.80 -7.27 0.82
CA SER A 111 -1.41 -8.55 0.45
C SER A 111 -0.51 -9.74 0.78
N GLY A 112 -1.11 -10.79 1.33
CA GLY A 112 -0.51 -12.09 1.56
C GLY A 112 -1.06 -13.17 0.63
N GLU A 113 -1.60 -12.78 -0.53
CA GLU A 113 -2.40 -13.65 -1.41
C GLU A 113 -1.67 -13.93 -2.75
N PRO A 114 -0.65 -14.83 -2.78
CA PRO A 114 0.27 -14.94 -3.92
C PRO A 114 -0.37 -15.41 -5.23
N GLY A 115 -1.43 -16.22 -5.18
CA GLY A 115 -2.16 -16.60 -6.39
C GLY A 115 -2.81 -15.38 -7.05
N TRP A 116 -3.46 -14.53 -6.25
CA TRP A 116 -4.06 -13.30 -6.74
C TRP A 116 -3.01 -12.30 -7.24
N MET A 117 -1.90 -12.15 -6.51
CA MET A 117 -0.81 -11.29 -6.97
C MET A 117 -0.26 -11.75 -8.32
N HIS A 118 -0.09 -13.06 -8.53
CA HIS A 118 0.33 -13.62 -9.81
C HIS A 118 -0.64 -13.24 -10.94
N ASP A 119 -1.94 -13.39 -10.71
CA ASP A 119 -2.98 -13.05 -11.69
C ASP A 119 -2.98 -11.54 -12.01
N MET A 120 -2.85 -10.67 -11.00
CA MET A 120 -2.79 -9.22 -11.18
C MET A 120 -1.55 -8.78 -11.95
N ILE A 121 -0.39 -9.37 -11.64
CA ILE A 121 0.86 -9.11 -12.38
C ILE A 121 0.67 -9.54 -13.83
N GLY A 122 0.13 -10.74 -14.08
CA GLY A 122 -0.12 -11.23 -15.43
C GLY A 122 -1.08 -10.34 -16.22
N ALA A 123 -2.13 -9.84 -15.58
CA ALA A 123 -3.15 -9.00 -16.23
C ALA A 123 -2.68 -7.57 -16.50
N TYR A 124 -1.93 -6.95 -15.58
CA TYR A 124 -1.74 -5.49 -15.58
C TYR A 124 -0.29 -5.00 -15.69
N ASN A 125 0.71 -5.88 -15.65
CA ASN A 125 2.12 -5.45 -15.72
C ASN A 125 2.45 -4.62 -16.96
N GLU A 126 1.98 -5.03 -18.15
CA GLU A 126 2.21 -4.26 -19.38
C GLU A 126 1.50 -2.92 -19.38
N GLN A 127 0.28 -2.86 -18.84
CA GLN A 127 -0.52 -1.64 -18.79
C GLN A 127 0.09 -0.63 -17.80
N ALA A 128 0.50 -1.10 -16.63
CA ALA A 128 1.21 -0.29 -15.64
C ALA A 128 2.53 0.27 -16.20
N ALA A 129 3.29 -0.54 -16.95
CA ALA A 129 4.50 -0.08 -17.62
C ALA A 129 4.22 1.01 -18.67
N LYS A 130 3.14 0.88 -19.44
CA LYS A 130 2.72 1.88 -20.46
C LYS A 130 2.25 3.19 -19.83
N SER A 131 1.50 3.14 -18.73
CA SER A 131 1.00 4.33 -18.04
C SER A 131 2.03 4.99 -17.11
N GLY A 132 3.06 4.24 -16.72
CA GLY A 132 4.08 4.67 -15.76
C GLY A 132 3.70 4.42 -14.29
N ALA A 133 2.60 3.71 -14.04
CA ALA A 133 2.23 3.26 -12.69
C ALA A 133 3.22 2.23 -12.15
N ARG A 134 3.49 2.31 -10.85
CA ARG A 134 4.25 1.29 -10.10
C ARG A 134 3.30 0.54 -9.20
N ILE A 135 3.20 -0.77 -9.38
CA ILE A 135 2.36 -1.64 -8.55
C ILE A 135 3.27 -2.47 -7.67
N VAL A 136 3.22 -2.26 -6.34
CA VAL A 136 4.06 -2.99 -5.38
C VAL A 136 3.18 -3.72 -4.37
N HIS A 137 3.12 -5.03 -4.50
CA HIS A 137 2.39 -5.88 -3.56
C HIS A 137 3.23 -6.22 -2.32
N SER A 138 2.57 -6.70 -1.26
CA SER A 138 3.20 -7.29 -0.08
C SER A 138 4.14 -6.34 0.68
N CYS A 139 3.81 -5.06 0.80
CA CYS A 139 4.54 -4.07 1.59
C CYS A 139 4.20 -4.14 3.10
N GLY A 140 4.09 -5.36 3.64
CA GLY A 140 3.74 -5.61 5.04
C GLY A 140 4.88 -6.25 5.85
N PHE A 141 4.66 -6.40 7.16
CA PHE A 141 5.62 -7.03 8.07
C PHE A 141 5.94 -8.49 7.70
N ASP A 142 4.99 -9.23 7.12
CA ASP A 142 5.20 -10.63 6.75
C ASP A 142 6.10 -10.81 5.52
N SER A 143 6.51 -9.71 4.88
CA SER A 143 7.29 -9.73 3.64
C SER A 143 8.56 -8.87 3.73
N ILE A 144 8.45 -7.61 4.15
CA ILE A 144 9.56 -6.64 4.15
C ILE A 144 10.81 -7.15 4.90
N PRO A 145 10.74 -7.69 6.12
CA PRO A 145 11.92 -8.19 6.84
C PRO A 145 12.60 -9.35 6.12
N PHE A 146 11.85 -10.18 5.39
CA PHE A 146 12.41 -11.28 4.62
C PHE A 146 13.09 -10.78 3.36
N ASP A 147 12.44 -9.89 2.60
CA ASP A 147 13.00 -9.30 1.38
C ASP A 147 14.28 -8.53 1.68
N LEU A 148 14.25 -7.64 2.68
CA LEU A 148 15.43 -6.88 3.12
C LEU A 148 16.51 -7.81 3.70
N GLY A 149 16.11 -8.85 4.45
CA GLY A 149 17.04 -9.81 5.01
C GLY A 149 17.79 -10.62 3.94
N VAL A 150 17.08 -11.08 2.90
CA VAL A 150 17.70 -11.77 1.75
C VAL A 150 18.56 -10.79 0.97
N TYR A 151 18.08 -9.58 0.69
CA TYR A 151 18.85 -8.58 -0.03
C TYR A 151 20.18 -8.28 0.68
N TYR A 152 20.14 -7.95 1.97
CA TYR A 152 21.34 -7.65 2.75
C TYR A 152 22.32 -8.83 2.80
N LEU A 153 21.80 -10.04 3.03
CA LEU A 153 22.61 -11.26 3.02
C LEU A 153 23.32 -11.47 1.68
N GLN A 154 22.62 -11.29 0.57
CA GLN A 154 23.17 -11.52 -0.76
C GLN A 154 24.16 -10.42 -1.17
N THR A 155 23.91 -9.17 -0.81
CA THR A 155 24.88 -8.08 -0.99
C THR A 155 26.18 -8.37 -0.26
N ALA A 156 26.11 -8.74 1.02
CA ALA A 156 27.29 -9.11 1.80
C ALA A 156 27.99 -10.37 1.25
N ALA A 157 27.24 -11.34 0.72
CA ALA A 157 27.80 -12.52 0.09
C ALA A 157 28.56 -12.19 -1.21
N GLN A 158 28.00 -11.30 -2.02
CA GLN A 158 28.63 -10.82 -3.25
C GLN A 158 29.95 -10.09 -2.93
N GLU A 159 29.97 -9.21 -1.93
CA GLU A 159 31.16 -8.48 -1.51
C GLU A 159 32.25 -9.40 -0.96
N LYS A 160 31.88 -10.37 -0.11
CA LYS A 160 32.85 -11.23 0.60
C LYS A 160 33.31 -12.45 -0.19
N PHE A 161 32.43 -13.02 -1.01
CA PHE A 161 32.66 -14.29 -1.69
C PHE A 161 32.58 -14.21 -3.22
N GLY A 162 32.29 -13.02 -3.78
CA GLY A 162 32.18 -12.80 -5.22
C GLY A 162 30.95 -13.43 -5.86
N LYS A 163 30.01 -13.97 -5.08
CA LYS A 163 28.78 -14.62 -5.57
C LYS A 163 27.68 -14.67 -4.50
N PRO A 164 26.39 -14.70 -4.90
CA PRO A 164 25.29 -14.95 -3.97
C PRO A 164 25.26 -16.40 -3.47
N PHE A 165 24.61 -16.63 -2.33
CA PHE A 165 24.28 -17.96 -1.85
C PHE A 165 23.12 -18.57 -2.65
N ALA A 166 23.25 -19.86 -3.02
CA ALA A 166 22.19 -20.60 -3.71
C ALA A 166 20.92 -20.82 -2.86
N ARG A 167 21.03 -20.69 -1.52
CA ARG A 167 19.91 -20.84 -0.60
C ARG A 167 20.08 -19.95 0.62
N ALA A 168 19.09 -19.10 0.86
CA ALA A 168 18.90 -18.39 2.12
C ALA A 168 17.76 -19.06 2.90
N ARG A 169 17.86 -19.11 4.23
CA ARG A 169 16.77 -19.57 5.11
C ARG A 169 16.56 -18.51 6.19
N GLY A 170 15.39 -17.88 6.18
CA GLY A 170 14.93 -17.00 7.24
C GLY A 170 14.13 -17.76 8.29
N ARG A 171 14.20 -17.34 9.55
CA ARG A 171 13.30 -17.79 10.61
C ARG A 171 12.96 -16.60 11.50
N VAL A 172 11.67 -16.31 11.64
CA VAL A 172 11.19 -15.40 12.68
C VAL A 172 11.14 -16.18 13.99
N ARG A 173 11.73 -15.62 15.04
CA ARG A 173 11.56 -16.09 16.42
C ARG A 173 10.96 -14.94 17.20
N ALA A 174 9.92 -15.21 17.99
CA ALA A 174 9.46 -14.25 18.98
C ALA A 174 10.65 -13.87 19.86
N GLY A 175 10.91 -12.57 20.02
CA GLY A 175 11.93 -12.09 20.94
C GLY A 175 11.65 -12.62 22.34
N VAL A 176 12.67 -13.14 23.01
CA VAL A 176 12.61 -13.34 24.46
C VAL A 176 12.40 -11.95 25.05
N ARG A 177 11.30 -11.76 25.80
CA ARG A 177 11.09 -10.52 26.56
C ARG A 177 12.33 -10.31 27.44
N ALA A 178 13.01 -9.18 27.26
CA ALA A 178 14.01 -8.70 28.21
C ALA A 178 13.30 -8.21 29.48
#